data_AF-X0ZZK3-F1
#
_entry.id   AF-X0ZZK3-F1
#
_cell.length_a   1.000
_cell.length_b   1.000
_cell.length_c   1.000
_cell.angle_alpha   90.00
_cell.angle_beta   90.00
_cell.angle_gamma   90.00
#
_symmetry.space_group_name_H-M   'P 1'
#
loop_
_entity.id
_entity.type
_entity.pdbx_description
1 polymer ?
#
loop_
_entity_poly.entity_id
_entity_poly.type
_entity_poly.pdbx_seq_one_letter_code
_entity_poly.pdbx_strand_id
1 'polypeptide(L)'
;GTGEITAVFNNKKQEQKEKQVQKDINLKNIELHIIKNALAKNEFFTFNSLKFYFPYLKSTTDFIVKNEYLAGLSITFKGIKRDIDCLNNQSKFLAVLKLLEQVEKEIKDNLTDFKGSNNFIPYLLKKVFIDKTIRIKKDSQKLDGQKEFLEDKNWYVFNANYGTSEEKALVKLIDRQIEELRKKFKEIYLVRNERQLKIFNFKDGQAFEPDYLLFLIKKNGKSITYQLFLEPKGKHLVEGEKWKSQFLEEIKERFKDKTWEFPKLQRLERHKIIGVPFYTNEDENDFKENYLKV
;
A
#
# COMPACT_ATOMS: atom_id res chain seq x y z
N GLY A 1 1.66 57.54 4.56
CA GLY A 1 2.15 58.81 4.00
C GLY A 1 2.02 58.73 2.49
N THR A 2 1.27 59.65 1.93
CA THR A 2 0.94 59.84 0.51
C THR A 2 2.13 60.26 -0.34
N GLY A 3 2.11 59.88 -1.61
CA GLY A 3 2.98 60.41 -2.66
C GLY A 3 2.57 59.87 -4.03
N GLU A 4 1.54 60.48 -4.63
CA GLU A 4 1.22 60.35 -6.05
C GLU A 4 2.25 61.12 -6.89
N ILE A 5 2.66 60.55 -8.03
CA ILE A 5 3.14 61.34 -9.18
C ILE A 5 2.38 60.85 -10.40
N THR A 6 1.50 61.72 -10.88
CA THR A 6 0.66 61.53 -12.05
C THR A 6 1.42 61.96 -13.32
N ALA A 7 1.56 61.02 -14.25
CA ALA A 7 1.57 61.16 -15.71
C ALA A 7 2.36 62.30 -16.38
N VAL A 8 3.52 61.95 -16.96
CA VAL A 8 3.97 62.52 -18.24
C VAL A 8 4.54 61.37 -19.08
N PHE A 9 4.12 61.29 -20.34
CA PHE A 9 4.30 60.19 -21.33
C PHE A 9 3.20 59.13 -21.38
N ASN A 10 2.07 59.57 -21.94
CA ASN A 10 1.16 58.73 -22.71
C ASN A 10 1.93 57.97 -23.80
N ASN A 11 2.12 56.67 -23.60
CA ASN A 11 1.92 55.69 -24.67
C ASN A 11 1.10 54.55 -24.08
N LYS A 12 -0.22 54.64 -24.25
CA LYS A 12 -1.15 53.53 -23.95
C LYS A 12 -0.79 52.35 -24.87
N LYS A 13 0.09 51.46 -24.42
CA LYS A 13 -0.03 50.04 -24.76
C LYS A 13 -0.97 49.45 -23.72
N GLN A 14 -2.20 49.16 -24.13
CA GLN A 14 -3.07 48.26 -23.39
C GLN A 14 -2.34 46.92 -23.25
N GLU A 15 -1.84 46.59 -22.06
CA GLU A 15 -1.51 45.21 -21.74
C GLU A 15 -2.83 44.44 -21.65
N GLN A 16 -3.20 43.79 -22.76
CA GLN A 16 -4.18 42.72 -22.72
C GLN A 16 -3.64 41.63 -21.80
N LYS A 17 -4.32 41.35 -20.67
CA LYS A 17 -4.06 40.14 -19.88
C LYS A 17 -4.28 38.94 -20.78
N GLU A 18 -3.20 38.36 -21.30
CA GLU A 18 -3.27 37.22 -22.19
C GLU A 18 -3.94 36.04 -21.47
N LYS A 19 -4.95 35.45 -22.11
CA LYS A 19 -5.76 34.36 -21.55
C LYS A 19 -4.88 33.13 -21.32
N GLN A 20 -4.79 32.67 -20.07
CA GLN A 20 -4.12 31.41 -19.75
C GLN A 20 -4.91 30.23 -20.32
N VAL A 21 -4.19 29.28 -20.91
CA VAL A 21 -4.73 28.05 -21.49
C VAL A 21 -3.96 26.84 -20.96
N GLN A 22 -4.58 25.67 -21.07
CA GLN A 22 -3.96 24.38 -20.74
C GLN A 22 -4.02 23.47 -21.96
N LYS A 23 -2.99 22.68 -22.17
CA LYS A 23 -2.90 21.74 -23.29
C LYS A 23 -2.16 20.48 -22.86
N ASP A 24 -2.79 19.34 -23.08
CA ASP A 24 -2.17 18.04 -22.86
C ASP A 24 -1.42 17.60 -24.12
N ILE A 25 -0.17 17.21 -23.93
CA ILE A 25 0.66 16.66 -24.99
C ILE A 25 1.10 15.28 -24.57
N ASN A 26 0.67 14.28 -25.34
CA ASN A 26 1.12 12.90 -25.17
C ASN A 26 2.59 12.78 -25.55
N LEU A 27 3.36 12.00 -24.79
CA LEU A 27 4.80 11.81 -25.02
C LEU A 27 5.12 11.24 -26.40
N LYS A 28 4.22 10.43 -26.98
CA LYS A 28 4.37 9.93 -28.36
C LYS A 28 4.46 11.05 -29.41
N ASN A 29 3.94 12.24 -29.07
CA ASN A 29 3.94 13.42 -29.94
C ASN A 29 5.14 14.36 -29.67
N ILE A 30 5.99 14.04 -28.69
CA ILE A 30 7.25 14.76 -28.45
C ILE A 30 8.36 14.09 -29.26
N GLU A 31 9.24 14.91 -29.84
CA GLU A 31 10.30 14.44 -30.70
C GLU A 31 11.26 13.48 -29.97
N LEU A 32 11.53 12.33 -30.59
CA LEU A 32 12.31 11.24 -29.99
C LEU A 32 13.69 11.70 -29.48
N HIS A 33 14.34 12.63 -30.18
CA HIS A 33 15.66 13.13 -29.77
C HIS A 33 15.60 13.92 -28.46
N ILE A 34 14.49 14.60 -28.16
CA ILE A 34 14.28 15.34 -26.91
C ILE A 34 14.15 14.35 -25.75
N ILE A 35 13.33 13.30 -25.92
CA ILE A 35 13.14 12.26 -24.90
C ILE A 35 14.44 11.51 -24.65
N LYS A 36 15.16 11.10 -25.71
CA LYS A 36 16.45 10.42 -25.60
C LYS A 36 17.49 11.27 -24.85
N ASN A 37 17.55 12.57 -25.16
CA ASN A 37 18.44 13.48 -24.46
C ASN A 37 18.07 13.59 -22.97
N ALA A 38 16.78 13.68 -22.65
CA ALA A 38 16.31 13.75 -21.27
C ALA A 38 16.64 12.48 -20.47
N LEU A 39 16.43 11.29 -21.06
CA LEU A 39 16.83 10.02 -20.45
C LEU A 39 18.35 9.95 -20.22
N ALA A 40 19.15 10.42 -21.19
CA ALA A 40 20.61 10.41 -21.08
C ALA A 40 21.15 11.34 -19.96
N LYS A 41 20.35 12.29 -19.46
CA LYS A 41 20.72 13.15 -18.32
C LYS A 41 20.50 12.50 -16.96
N ASN A 42 19.87 11.33 -16.91
CA ASN A 42 19.57 10.64 -15.67
C ASN A 42 20.03 9.18 -15.74
N GLU A 43 21.01 8.82 -14.91
CA GLU A 43 21.62 7.49 -14.87
C GLU A 43 20.62 6.36 -14.56
N PHE A 44 19.51 6.69 -13.87
CA PHE A 44 18.42 5.76 -13.62
C PHE A 44 17.81 5.19 -14.92
N PHE A 45 17.79 5.97 -16.00
CA PHE A 45 17.16 5.58 -17.26
C PHE A 45 18.14 4.94 -18.27
N THR A 46 19.32 4.52 -17.82
CA THR A 46 20.21 3.67 -18.63
C THR A 46 19.53 2.34 -18.96
N PHE A 47 19.87 1.72 -20.09
CA PHE A 47 19.25 0.45 -20.48
C PHE A 47 19.45 -0.65 -19.43
N ASN A 48 20.66 -0.75 -18.85
CA ASN A 48 20.94 -1.73 -17.81
C ASN A 48 20.06 -1.54 -16.58
N SER A 49 19.90 -0.29 -16.13
CA SER A 49 18.98 0.06 -15.05
C SER A 49 17.55 -0.32 -15.44
N LEU A 50 17.02 0.19 -16.56
CA LEU A 50 15.66 -0.12 -17.02
C LEU A 50 15.39 -1.62 -17.18
N LYS A 51 16.38 -2.41 -17.60
CA LYS A 51 16.27 -3.87 -17.75
C LYS A 51 16.08 -4.58 -16.40
N PHE A 52 16.63 -4.03 -15.31
CA PHE A 52 16.39 -4.51 -13.96
C PHE A 52 14.92 -4.33 -13.56
N TYR A 53 14.35 -3.15 -13.81
CA TYR A 53 12.94 -2.83 -13.48
C TYR A 53 11.93 -3.47 -14.45
N PHE A 54 12.31 -3.64 -15.71
CA PHE A 54 11.46 -4.18 -16.77
C PHE A 54 12.17 -5.35 -17.49
N PRO A 55 12.11 -6.58 -16.94
CA PRO A 55 12.88 -7.71 -17.44
C PRO A 55 12.62 -8.07 -18.92
N TYR A 56 11.41 -7.81 -19.41
CA TYR A 56 11.02 -8.08 -20.80
C TYR A 56 11.28 -6.93 -21.77
N LEU A 57 11.81 -5.80 -21.28
CA LEU A 57 12.14 -4.65 -22.11
C LEU A 57 13.26 -5.00 -23.10
N LYS A 58 13.05 -4.75 -24.39
CA LYS A 58 14.02 -5.10 -25.44
C LYS A 58 15.07 -4.02 -25.69
N SER A 59 14.70 -2.75 -25.53
CA SER A 59 15.58 -1.61 -25.79
C SER A 59 15.11 -0.35 -25.06
N THR A 60 15.97 0.66 -24.92
CA THR A 60 15.55 2.00 -24.46
C THR A 60 14.58 2.66 -25.45
N THR A 61 14.68 2.34 -26.74
CA THR A 61 13.71 2.83 -27.73
C THR A 61 12.32 2.26 -27.47
N ASP A 62 12.19 0.96 -27.14
CA ASP A 62 10.93 0.33 -26.76
C ASP A 62 10.28 1.06 -25.57
N PHE A 63 11.09 1.42 -24.57
CA PHE A 63 10.64 2.16 -23.38
C PHE A 63 10.05 3.53 -23.73
N ILE A 64 10.55 4.16 -24.81
CA ILE A 64 10.05 5.46 -25.28
C ILE A 64 8.78 5.31 -26.12
N VAL A 65 8.75 4.36 -27.06
CA VAL A 65 7.74 4.35 -28.13
C VAL A 65 6.51 3.49 -27.84
N LYS A 66 6.57 2.55 -26.90
CA LYS A 66 5.42 1.68 -26.61
C LYS A 66 4.48 2.31 -25.58
N ASN A 67 3.19 2.17 -25.82
CA ASN A 67 2.13 2.73 -24.96
C ASN A 67 2.10 2.12 -23.54
N GLU A 68 2.65 0.92 -23.37
CA GLU A 68 2.82 0.27 -22.05
C GLU A 68 3.91 0.95 -21.18
N TYR A 69 4.68 1.87 -21.76
CA TYR A 69 5.73 2.65 -21.10
C TYR A 69 5.51 4.16 -21.31
N LEU A 70 6.54 4.92 -21.72
CA LEU A 70 6.49 6.39 -21.76
C LEU A 70 5.49 6.94 -22.78
N ALA A 71 5.27 6.28 -23.93
CA ALA A 71 4.33 6.78 -24.95
C ALA A 71 2.86 6.80 -24.47
N GLY A 72 2.53 6.07 -23.40
CA GLY A 72 1.20 6.14 -22.79
C GLY A 72 0.98 7.42 -21.97
N LEU A 73 2.04 8.10 -21.56
CA LEU A 73 1.98 9.25 -20.65
C LEU A 73 1.73 10.56 -21.40
N SER A 74 1.22 11.55 -20.68
CA SER A 74 0.98 12.90 -21.21
C SER A 74 1.40 13.96 -20.20
N ILE A 75 1.83 15.12 -20.71
CA ILE A 75 2.21 16.28 -19.91
C ILE A 75 1.18 17.39 -20.18
N THR A 76 0.61 17.92 -19.11
CA THR A 76 -0.23 19.12 -19.16
C THR A 76 0.63 20.38 -19.08
N PHE A 77 0.68 21.13 -20.16
CA PHE A 77 1.31 22.45 -20.20
C PHE A 77 0.28 23.53 -19.84
N LYS A 78 0.69 24.52 -19.04
CA LYS A 78 -0.15 25.65 -18.65
C LYS A 78 0.59 26.95 -18.89
N GLY A 79 -0.03 27.91 -19.56
CA GLY A 79 0.62 29.16 -19.91
C GLY A 79 -0.22 30.04 -20.82
N ILE A 80 0.42 31.05 -21.40
CA ILE A 80 -0.19 31.93 -22.40
C ILE A 80 -0.39 31.16 -23.70
N LYS A 81 -1.49 31.44 -24.40
CA LYS A 81 -1.86 30.73 -25.64
C LYS A 81 -0.73 30.69 -26.68
N ARG A 82 -0.04 31.80 -26.92
CA ARG A 82 1.09 31.89 -27.87
C ARG A 82 2.21 30.90 -27.52
N ASP A 83 2.58 30.80 -26.24
CA ASP A 83 3.67 29.91 -25.79
C ASP A 83 3.28 28.44 -25.83
N ILE A 84 2.00 28.15 -25.58
CA ILE A 84 1.45 26.79 -25.60
C ILE A 84 1.26 26.26 -27.03
N ASP A 85 0.90 27.15 -27.97
CA ASP A 85 0.76 26.79 -29.38
C ASP A 85 2.13 26.59 -30.04
N CYS A 86 3.18 27.28 -29.58
CA CYS A 86 4.54 27.21 -30.10
C CYS A 86 5.58 26.80 -29.05
N LEU A 87 5.42 25.61 -28.46
CA LEU A 87 6.39 25.08 -27.49
C LEU A 87 7.75 24.80 -28.15
N ASN A 88 8.78 25.49 -27.67
CA ASN A 88 10.15 25.26 -28.09
C ASN A 88 10.74 23.96 -27.50
N ASN A 89 11.85 23.49 -28.08
CA ASN A 89 12.49 22.23 -27.66
C ASN A 89 12.99 22.25 -26.22
N GLN A 90 13.41 23.42 -25.71
CA GLN A 90 13.88 23.56 -24.33
C GLN A 90 12.74 23.36 -23.32
N SER A 91 11.57 23.94 -23.58
CA SER A 91 10.38 23.78 -22.74
C SER A 91 9.90 22.33 -22.73
N LYS A 92 9.88 21.67 -23.90
CA LYS A 92 9.57 20.23 -24.00
C LYS A 92 10.57 19.39 -23.20
N PHE A 93 11.87 19.67 -23.35
CA PHE A 93 12.94 18.97 -22.65
C PHE A 93 12.83 19.08 -21.13
N LEU A 94 12.65 20.29 -20.59
CA LEU A 94 12.48 20.52 -19.16
C LEU A 94 11.24 19.83 -18.60
N ALA A 95 10.14 19.84 -19.36
CA ALA A 95 8.91 19.16 -18.97
C ALA A 95 9.09 17.64 -18.92
N VAL A 96 9.79 17.05 -19.90
CA VAL A 96 10.13 15.62 -19.91
C VAL A 96 11.03 15.28 -18.72
N LEU A 97 12.05 16.09 -18.40
CA LEU A 97 12.89 15.85 -17.22
C LEU A 97 12.06 15.77 -15.93
N LYS A 98 11.16 16.72 -15.72
CA LYS A 98 10.30 16.74 -14.53
C LYS A 98 9.35 15.54 -14.47
N LEU A 99 8.81 15.10 -15.61
CA LEU A 99 8.01 13.88 -15.67
C LEU A 99 8.87 12.65 -15.32
N LEU A 100 10.09 12.58 -15.83
CA LEU A 100 11.00 11.46 -15.56
C LEU A 100 11.39 11.37 -14.08
N GLU A 101 11.52 12.49 -13.36
CA GLU A 101 11.70 12.48 -11.90
C GLU A 101 10.53 11.81 -11.17
N GLN A 102 9.29 12.07 -11.61
CA GLN A 102 8.09 11.45 -11.06
C GLN A 102 8.02 9.96 -11.39
N VAL A 103 8.30 9.62 -12.66
CA VAL A 103 8.33 8.23 -13.14
C VAL A 103 9.40 7.42 -12.41
N GLU A 104 10.59 7.96 -12.21
CA GLU A 104 11.65 7.31 -11.44
C GLU A 104 11.20 7.03 -10.01
N LYS A 105 10.59 8.03 -9.34
CA LYS A 105 10.08 7.86 -7.99
C LYS A 105 9.02 6.76 -7.93
N GLU A 106 8.05 6.77 -8.84
CA GLU A 106 7.01 5.73 -8.90
C GLU A 106 7.60 4.34 -9.18
N ILE A 107 8.58 4.22 -10.08
CA ILE A 107 9.24 2.95 -10.37
C ILE A 107 10.02 2.46 -9.14
N LYS A 108 10.72 3.34 -8.42
CA LYS A 108 11.45 3.00 -7.20
C LYS A 108 10.51 2.65 -6.04
N ASP A 109 9.40 3.36 -5.90
CA ASP A 109 8.38 3.10 -4.87
C ASP A 109 7.63 1.79 -5.14
N ASN A 110 7.52 1.39 -6.41
CA ASN A 110 6.92 0.12 -6.84
C ASN A 110 7.93 -1.02 -7.02
N LEU A 111 9.24 -0.77 -6.85
CA LEU A 111 10.23 -1.84 -6.79
C LEU A 111 10.03 -2.63 -5.52
N THR A 112 9.67 -3.88 -5.72
CA THR A 112 9.57 -4.83 -4.63
C THR A 112 10.70 -5.82 -4.86
N ASP A 113 11.76 -5.71 -4.06
CA ASP A 113 12.84 -6.72 -4.03
C ASP A 113 12.31 -8.14 -3.69
N PHE A 114 11.05 -8.20 -3.25
CA PHE A 114 10.37 -9.38 -2.77
C PHE A 114 8.97 -9.46 -3.40
N LYS A 115 8.69 -10.55 -4.11
CA LYS A 115 7.31 -10.97 -4.39
C LYS A 115 6.85 -11.99 -3.35
N GLY A 116 5.54 -12.10 -3.17
CA GLY A 116 4.95 -13.13 -2.32
C GLY A 116 5.46 -14.53 -2.68
N SER A 117 6.01 -15.24 -1.69
CA SER A 117 6.42 -16.64 -1.84
C SER A 117 5.20 -17.55 -1.85
N ASN A 118 5.20 -18.58 -2.70
CA ASN A 118 4.17 -19.63 -2.68
C ASN A 118 4.30 -20.59 -1.49
N ASN A 119 5.41 -20.51 -0.74
CA ASN A 119 5.72 -21.29 0.45
C ASN A 119 6.02 -20.35 1.63
N PHE A 120 5.37 -20.59 2.77
CA PHE A 120 5.70 -19.88 4.00
C PHE A 120 6.84 -20.54 4.74
N ILE A 121 7.66 -19.70 5.35
CA ILE A 121 8.80 -20.09 6.16
C ILE A 121 8.45 -19.71 7.61
N PRO A 122 8.67 -20.61 8.59
CA PRO A 122 8.32 -20.30 9.96
C PRO A 122 9.29 -19.26 10.51
N TYR A 123 8.76 -18.23 11.15
CA TYR A 123 9.53 -17.23 11.89
C TYR A 123 9.11 -17.23 13.35
N LEU A 124 10.08 -17.05 14.25
CA LEU A 124 9.79 -16.93 15.66
C LEU A 124 9.09 -15.59 15.92
N LEU A 125 7.95 -15.60 16.61
CA LEU A 125 7.21 -14.39 16.98
C LEU A 125 8.12 -13.34 17.63
N LYS A 126 8.97 -13.73 18.57
CA LYS A 126 9.94 -12.83 19.25
C LYS A 126 11.01 -12.20 18.34
N LYS A 127 11.19 -12.72 17.12
CA LYS A 127 12.09 -12.12 16.12
C LYS A 127 11.39 -11.10 15.24
N VAL A 128 10.06 -11.15 15.17
CA VAL A 128 9.22 -10.25 14.36
C VAL A 128 8.67 -9.13 15.23
N PHE A 129 8.12 -9.50 16.39
CA PHE A 129 7.52 -8.58 17.34
C PHE A 129 8.54 -8.24 18.42
N ILE A 130 8.94 -6.97 18.42
CA ILE A 130 9.82 -6.35 19.40
C ILE A 130 9.10 -5.22 20.12
N ASP A 131 9.67 -4.80 21.24
CA ASP A 131 9.20 -3.60 21.94
C ASP A 131 9.39 -2.37 21.04
N LYS A 132 8.28 -1.66 20.80
CA LYS A 132 8.22 -0.51 19.91
C LYS A 132 7.54 0.66 20.61
N THR A 133 8.20 1.81 20.63
CA THR A 133 7.57 3.07 21.05
C THR A 133 6.67 3.60 19.93
N ILE A 134 5.39 3.80 20.23
CA ILE A 134 4.44 4.45 19.32
C ILE A 134 4.24 5.91 19.72
N ARG A 135 4.02 6.78 18.73
CA ARG A 135 3.71 8.20 18.94
C ARG A 135 2.25 8.45 18.61
N ILE A 136 1.48 8.88 19.60
CA ILE A 136 0.06 9.18 19.47
C ILE A 136 -0.14 10.68 19.68
N LYS A 137 -0.96 11.32 18.83
CA LYS A 137 -1.33 12.73 19.00
C LYS A 137 -2.21 12.90 20.24
N LYS A 138 -2.00 13.99 20.99
CA LYS A 138 -2.72 14.27 22.24
C LYS A 138 -4.25 14.42 22.08
N ASP A 139 -4.73 14.75 20.89
CA ASP A 139 -6.17 14.93 20.65
C ASP A 139 -6.77 13.75 19.86
N SER A 140 -6.05 12.62 19.80
CA SER A 140 -6.51 11.45 19.05
C SER A 140 -7.40 10.56 19.91
N GLN A 141 -8.49 10.06 19.31
CA GLN A 141 -9.31 8.98 19.88
C GLN A 141 -8.49 7.70 20.18
N LYS A 142 -7.32 7.54 19.56
CA LYS A 142 -6.40 6.45 19.82
C LYS A 142 -5.79 6.50 21.21
N LEU A 143 -5.85 7.62 21.94
CA LEU A 143 -5.29 7.73 23.30
C LEU A 143 -5.94 6.79 24.31
N ASP A 144 -7.24 6.54 24.15
CA ASP A 144 -7.88 5.43 24.85
C ASP A 144 -7.35 4.14 24.25
N GLY A 145 -6.46 3.48 25.00
CA GLY A 145 -5.83 2.22 24.62
C GLY A 145 -6.62 0.98 25.07
N GLN A 146 -7.88 1.10 25.49
CA GLN A 146 -8.68 -0.02 26.02
C GLN A 146 -7.98 -0.82 27.14
N LYS A 147 -7.12 -0.20 27.94
CA LYS A 147 -6.28 -0.91 28.93
C LYS A 147 -7.11 -1.69 29.95
N GLU A 148 -8.07 -1.02 30.57
CA GLU A 148 -8.97 -1.62 31.56
C GLU A 148 -9.78 -2.78 30.96
N PHE A 149 -10.21 -2.64 29.71
CA PHE A 149 -10.94 -3.70 29.00
C PHE A 149 -10.07 -4.93 28.69
N LEU A 150 -8.75 -4.75 28.54
CA LEU A 150 -7.81 -5.80 28.13
C LEU A 150 -7.06 -6.44 29.30
N GLU A 151 -7.18 -5.91 30.51
CA GLU A 151 -6.38 -6.31 31.67
C GLU A 151 -6.47 -7.81 32.00
N ASP A 152 -7.66 -8.41 31.83
CA ASP A 152 -7.93 -9.82 32.10
C ASP A 152 -8.00 -10.68 30.82
N LYS A 153 -7.69 -10.10 29.66
CA LYS A 153 -7.88 -10.72 28.34
C LYS A 153 -6.62 -11.41 27.85
N ASN A 154 -6.33 -12.60 28.41
CA ASN A 154 -5.15 -13.40 28.10
C ASN A 154 -4.99 -13.84 26.62
N TRP A 155 -6.03 -13.66 25.80
CA TRP A 155 -6.01 -13.91 24.37
C TRP A 155 -5.49 -12.72 23.57
N TYR A 156 -5.35 -11.53 24.16
CA TYR A 156 -4.74 -10.37 23.52
C TYR A 156 -3.29 -10.22 23.98
N VAL A 157 -2.35 -10.11 23.04
CA VAL A 157 -0.91 -10.26 23.37
C VAL A 157 -0.29 -9.03 24.03
N PHE A 158 -0.89 -7.85 23.90
CA PHE A 158 -0.36 -6.60 24.45
C PHE A 158 -1.22 -6.06 25.60
N ASN A 159 -0.70 -5.13 26.39
CA ASN A 159 -1.44 -4.55 27.52
C ASN A 159 -2.42 -3.44 27.11
N ALA A 160 -2.39 -3.02 25.85
CA ALA A 160 -3.19 -1.91 25.33
C ALA A 160 -3.40 -2.02 23.83
N ASN A 161 -4.56 -1.57 23.37
CA ASN A 161 -4.93 -1.37 21.98
C ASN A 161 -5.15 0.11 21.66
N TYR A 162 -4.07 0.83 21.34
CA TYR A 162 -4.13 2.24 20.91
C TYR A 162 -4.54 2.39 19.43
N GLY A 163 -5.71 1.87 19.08
CA GLY A 163 -6.23 1.78 17.71
C GLY A 163 -7.37 2.78 17.39
N THR A 164 -7.79 2.81 16.13
CA THR A 164 -9.01 3.51 15.66
C THR A 164 -10.28 2.88 16.23
N SER A 165 -11.43 3.53 16.00
CA SER A 165 -12.75 2.98 16.31
C SER A 165 -12.97 1.58 15.74
N GLU A 166 -12.54 1.35 14.49
CA GLU A 166 -12.69 0.08 13.78
C GLU A 166 -11.78 -1.00 14.41
N GLU A 167 -10.52 -0.64 14.70
CA GLU A 167 -9.58 -1.52 15.40
C GLU A 167 -10.13 -1.94 16.78
N LYS A 168 -10.70 -0.99 17.54
CA LYS A 168 -11.33 -1.26 18.85
C LYS A 168 -12.58 -2.13 18.73
N ALA A 169 -13.37 -1.95 17.67
CA ALA A 169 -14.58 -2.74 17.43
C ALA A 169 -14.24 -4.21 17.09
N LEU A 170 -13.21 -4.44 16.28
CA LEU A 170 -12.71 -5.79 16.00
C LEU A 170 -12.29 -6.51 17.29
N VAL A 171 -11.55 -5.83 18.17
CA VAL A 171 -11.14 -6.40 19.47
C VAL A 171 -12.36 -6.78 20.33
N LYS A 172 -13.40 -5.93 20.35
CA LYS A 172 -14.68 -6.24 21.05
C LYS A 172 -15.47 -7.37 20.39
N LEU A 173 -15.41 -7.53 19.07
CA LEU A 173 -15.99 -8.68 18.38
C LEU A 173 -15.29 -9.97 18.81
N ILE A 174 -13.95 -9.98 18.75
CA ILE A 174 -13.18 -11.17 19.12
C ILE A 174 -13.49 -11.57 20.57
N ASP A 175 -13.50 -10.62 21.51
CA ASP A 175 -13.89 -10.87 22.91
C ASP A 175 -15.25 -11.58 23.03
N ARG A 176 -16.28 -11.07 22.33
CA ARG A 176 -17.63 -11.70 22.29
C ARG A 176 -17.62 -13.10 21.67
N GLN A 177 -16.61 -13.47 20.90
CA GLN A 177 -16.48 -14.77 20.25
C GLN A 177 -15.51 -15.72 20.96
N ILE A 178 -14.76 -15.26 21.97
CA ILE A 178 -13.74 -16.08 22.65
C ILE A 178 -14.33 -17.38 23.19
N GLU A 179 -15.47 -17.35 23.86
CA GLU A 179 -16.06 -18.56 24.46
C GLU A 179 -16.50 -19.58 23.39
N GLU A 180 -17.03 -19.12 22.26
CA GLU A 180 -17.36 -20.01 21.13
C GLU A 180 -16.10 -20.57 20.47
N LEU A 181 -15.08 -19.75 20.26
CA LEU A 181 -13.79 -20.18 19.73
C LEU A 181 -13.13 -21.21 20.65
N ARG A 182 -13.19 -21.01 21.97
CA ARG A 182 -12.66 -21.93 22.99
C ARG A 182 -13.33 -23.29 22.95
N LYS A 183 -14.50 -23.48 22.33
CA LYS A 183 -15.07 -24.83 22.12
C LYS A 183 -14.21 -25.65 21.15
N LYS A 184 -13.62 -25.02 20.13
CA LYS A 184 -12.84 -25.67 19.06
C LYS A 184 -11.32 -25.54 19.23
N PHE A 185 -10.87 -24.44 19.82
CA PHE A 185 -9.47 -24.06 19.93
C PHE A 185 -9.02 -24.08 21.39
N LYS A 186 -7.81 -24.60 21.61
CA LYS A 186 -7.16 -24.69 22.92
C LYS A 186 -6.56 -23.34 23.31
N GLU A 187 -5.92 -22.69 22.35
CA GLU A 187 -5.18 -21.45 22.54
C GLU A 187 -5.61 -20.48 21.42
N ILE A 188 -5.80 -19.22 21.79
CA ILE A 188 -6.26 -18.14 20.93
C ILE A 188 -5.40 -16.92 21.23
N TYR A 189 -4.80 -16.34 20.19
CA TYR A 189 -3.99 -15.13 20.33
C TYR A 189 -4.32 -14.11 19.26
N LEU A 190 -4.74 -12.91 19.65
CA LEU A 190 -4.86 -11.75 18.80
C LEU A 190 -3.63 -10.86 18.99
N VAL A 191 -2.87 -10.68 17.91
CA VAL A 191 -1.63 -9.91 17.88
C VAL A 191 -1.84 -8.68 17.01
N ARG A 192 -1.72 -7.48 17.60
CA ARG A 192 -1.70 -6.23 16.83
C ARG A 192 -0.35 -6.11 16.11
N ASN A 193 -0.37 -5.91 14.80
CA ASN A 193 0.86 -5.95 14.02
C ASN A 193 1.73 -4.70 14.23
N GLU A 194 1.09 -3.53 14.24
CA GLU A 194 1.77 -2.23 14.37
C GLU A 194 2.94 -2.08 13.36
N ARG A 195 2.70 -2.57 12.13
CA ARG A 195 3.62 -2.52 10.96
C ARG A 195 4.93 -3.31 11.13
N GLN A 196 5.00 -4.25 12.08
CA GLN A 196 6.23 -5.03 12.34
C GLN A 196 6.38 -6.23 11.38
N LEU A 197 5.27 -6.86 11.02
CA LEU A 197 5.20 -7.88 9.96
C LEU A 197 4.74 -7.24 8.65
N LYS A 198 5.48 -7.56 7.60
CA LYS A 198 5.15 -7.23 6.21
C LYS A 198 5.16 -8.51 5.39
N ILE A 199 4.14 -8.68 4.57
CA ILE A 199 4.07 -9.70 3.53
C ILE A 199 3.91 -9.01 2.17
N PHE A 200 4.22 -9.70 1.09
CA PHE A 200 4.26 -9.12 -0.25
C PHE A 200 3.27 -9.84 -1.15
N ASN A 201 2.56 -9.11 -2.00
CA ASN A 201 1.60 -9.72 -2.92
C ASN A 201 2.29 -10.61 -3.96
N PHE A 202 1.54 -11.53 -4.57
CA PHE A 202 2.11 -12.50 -5.52
C PHE A 202 2.35 -11.92 -6.93
N LYS A 203 1.74 -10.77 -7.24
CA LYS A 203 1.68 -10.20 -8.59
C LYS A 203 2.88 -9.29 -8.88
N ASP A 204 3.01 -8.22 -8.10
CA ASP A 204 3.99 -7.16 -8.29
C ASP A 204 4.79 -6.90 -7.00
N GLY A 205 4.64 -7.79 -6.01
CA GLY A 205 5.33 -7.72 -4.73
C GLY A 205 4.89 -6.58 -3.83
N GLN A 206 3.75 -5.92 -4.09
CA GLN A 206 3.32 -4.81 -3.23
C GLN A 206 3.28 -5.21 -1.75
N ALA A 207 3.88 -4.38 -0.90
CA ALA A 207 3.98 -4.61 0.53
C ALA A 207 2.63 -4.42 1.22
N PHE A 208 2.19 -5.45 1.94
CA PHE A 208 1.01 -5.46 2.79
C PHE A 208 1.40 -5.70 4.25
N GLU A 209 0.94 -4.81 5.12
CA GLU A 209 1.15 -4.85 6.56
C GLU A 209 -0.22 -5.06 7.21
N PRO A 210 -0.61 -6.30 7.56
CA PRO A 210 -1.93 -6.56 8.15
C PRO A 210 -2.08 -5.83 9.48
N ASP A 211 -3.26 -5.36 9.85
CA ASP A 211 -3.49 -4.66 11.13
C ASP A 211 -3.38 -5.63 12.32
N TYR A 212 -3.94 -6.83 12.18
CA TYR A 212 -3.85 -7.89 13.20
C TYR A 212 -3.55 -9.27 12.61
N LEU A 213 -2.97 -10.12 13.45
CA LEU A 213 -2.89 -11.55 13.24
C LEU A 213 -3.70 -12.26 14.32
N LEU A 214 -4.57 -13.19 13.91
CA LEU A 214 -5.28 -14.08 14.82
C LEU A 214 -4.75 -15.49 14.68
N PHE A 215 -4.26 -16.04 15.79
CA PHE A 215 -3.79 -17.42 15.90
C PHE A 215 -4.83 -18.26 16.64
N LEU A 216 -5.28 -19.36 16.01
CA LEU A 216 -6.22 -20.32 16.60
C LEU A 216 -5.60 -21.72 16.59
N ILE A 217 -5.35 -22.30 17.75
CA ILE A 217 -4.66 -23.59 17.88
C ILE A 217 -5.68 -24.67 18.28
N LYS A 218 -5.88 -25.69 17.44
CA LYS A 218 -6.93 -26.72 17.67
C LYS A 218 -6.67 -27.59 18.90
N LYS A 219 -7.77 -28.01 19.56
CA LYS A 219 -7.73 -28.86 20.77
C LYS A 219 -7.21 -30.29 20.54
N ASN A 220 -7.49 -30.95 19.40
CA ASN A 220 -7.29 -32.40 19.25
C ASN A 220 -6.53 -32.88 17.99
N GLY A 221 -5.65 -33.89 18.20
CA GLY A 221 -5.15 -34.88 17.22
C GLY A 221 -4.05 -34.44 16.26
N LYS A 222 -4.12 -33.20 15.77
CA LYS A 222 -3.14 -32.59 14.87
C LYS A 222 -2.97 -31.17 15.37
N SER A 223 -1.81 -30.78 15.91
CA SER A 223 -1.50 -29.41 16.34
C SER A 223 -1.51 -28.46 15.14
N ILE A 224 -2.71 -28.13 14.67
CA ILE A 224 -2.94 -27.21 13.56
C ILE A 224 -3.19 -25.83 14.16
N THR A 225 -2.33 -24.90 13.79
CA THR A 225 -2.43 -23.48 14.07
C THR A 225 -2.99 -22.80 12.83
N TYR A 226 -4.12 -22.12 12.97
CA TYR A 226 -4.66 -21.23 11.94
C TYR A 226 -4.10 -19.84 12.19
N GLN A 227 -3.51 -19.23 11.17
CA GLN A 227 -3.05 -17.84 11.18
C GLN A 227 -3.90 -17.05 10.19
N LEU A 228 -4.70 -16.13 10.72
CA LEU A 228 -5.58 -15.26 9.96
C LEU A 228 -4.98 -13.85 9.92
N PHE A 229 -5.02 -13.20 8.76
CA PHE A 229 -4.67 -11.79 8.60
C PHE A 229 -5.93 -10.93 8.62
N LEU A 230 -6.08 -10.05 9.62
CA LEU A 230 -7.28 -9.25 9.81
C LEU A 230 -7.04 -7.77 9.52
N GLU A 231 -7.99 -7.12 8.86
CA GLU A 231 -8.00 -5.69 8.53
C GLU A 231 -9.38 -5.09 8.88
N PRO A 232 -9.51 -4.41 10.04
CA PRO A 232 -10.70 -3.63 10.35
C PRO A 232 -10.75 -2.35 9.49
N LYS A 233 -11.88 -2.07 8.84
CA LYS A 233 -12.07 -0.91 7.97
C LYS A 233 -13.44 -0.26 8.15
N GLY A 234 -13.47 1.05 7.97
CA GLY A 234 -14.72 1.79 7.76
C GLY A 234 -15.17 1.60 6.31
N LYS A 235 -16.48 1.44 6.08
CA LYS A 235 -17.06 1.13 4.75
C LYS A 235 -16.60 2.08 3.64
N HIS A 236 -16.51 3.37 3.95
CA HIS A 236 -16.05 4.41 3.02
C HIS A 236 -14.57 4.28 2.59
N LEU A 237 -13.75 3.50 3.31
CA LEU A 237 -12.33 3.31 3.02
C LEU A 237 -12.05 2.03 2.20
N VAL A 238 -13.07 1.18 2.00
CA VAL A 238 -12.93 -0.12 1.31
C VAL A 238 -12.57 0.07 -0.16
N GLU A 239 -13.17 1.05 -0.85
CA GLU A 239 -12.94 1.27 -2.28
C GLU A 239 -11.49 1.67 -2.60
N GLY A 240 -10.87 2.47 -1.73
CA GLY A 240 -9.48 2.92 -1.88
C GLY A 240 -8.43 1.82 -1.65
N GLU A 241 -8.81 0.72 -0.99
CA GLU A 241 -7.91 -0.37 -0.61
C GLU A 241 -8.26 -1.71 -1.29
N LYS A 242 -8.93 -1.65 -2.45
CA LYS A 242 -9.40 -2.83 -3.19
C LYS A 242 -8.31 -3.88 -3.43
N TRP A 243 -7.08 -3.46 -3.70
CA TRP A 243 -5.96 -4.39 -3.94
C TRP A 243 -5.62 -5.23 -2.70
N LYS A 244 -5.74 -4.69 -1.48
CA LYS A 244 -5.49 -5.44 -0.24
C LYS A 244 -6.55 -6.51 -0.01
N SER A 245 -7.82 -6.16 -0.25
CA SER A 245 -8.93 -7.11 -0.21
C SER A 245 -8.73 -8.23 -1.23
N GLN A 246 -8.36 -7.88 -2.46
CA GLN A 246 -8.02 -8.86 -3.50
C GLN A 246 -6.84 -9.75 -3.09
N PHE A 247 -5.83 -9.19 -2.43
CA PHE A 247 -4.68 -9.95 -1.96
C PHE A 247 -5.05 -10.93 -0.84
N LEU A 248 -5.90 -10.53 0.12
CA LEU A 248 -6.39 -11.43 1.16
C LEU A 248 -7.23 -12.58 0.57
N GLU A 249 -8.11 -12.29 -0.39
CA GLU A 249 -8.86 -13.34 -1.10
C GLU A 249 -7.93 -14.26 -1.90
N GLU A 250 -6.88 -13.69 -2.52
CA GLU A 250 -5.87 -14.49 -3.21
C GLU A 250 -5.12 -15.42 -2.25
N ILE A 251 -4.72 -14.97 -1.05
CA ILE A 251 -4.12 -15.81 -0.02
C ILE A 251 -5.06 -16.96 0.36
N LYS A 252 -6.34 -16.65 0.58
CA LYS A 252 -7.37 -17.63 0.94
C LYS A 252 -7.52 -18.71 -0.11
N GLU A 253 -7.77 -18.34 -1.37
CA GLU A 253 -8.00 -19.31 -2.44
C GLU A 253 -6.72 -20.06 -2.82
N ARG A 254 -5.57 -19.37 -2.89
CA ARG A 254 -4.29 -19.99 -3.24
C ARG A 254 -3.83 -21.03 -2.21
N PHE A 255 -4.22 -20.87 -0.95
CA PHE A 255 -3.75 -21.72 0.16
C PHE A 255 -4.84 -22.52 0.87
N LYS A 256 -6.08 -22.50 0.37
CA LYS A 256 -7.25 -23.20 0.91
C LYS A 256 -6.96 -24.65 1.34
N ASP A 257 -6.29 -25.40 0.47
CA ASP A 257 -5.95 -26.81 0.67
C ASP A 257 -4.50 -27.03 1.13
N LYS A 258 -3.73 -25.96 1.31
CA LYS A 258 -2.35 -26.05 1.79
C LYS A 258 -2.31 -26.14 3.31
N THR A 259 -1.46 -27.04 3.78
CA THR A 259 -1.06 -27.10 5.19
C THR A 259 0.45 -27.20 5.22
N TRP A 260 1.11 -26.26 5.90
CA TRP A 260 2.55 -26.32 6.09
C TRP A 260 2.86 -27.15 7.33
N GLU A 261 3.86 -28.02 7.23
CA GLU A 261 4.33 -28.80 8.37
C GLU A 261 5.75 -28.34 8.72
N PHE A 262 5.95 -27.96 9.99
CA PHE A 262 7.23 -27.52 10.49
C PHE A 262 7.69 -28.45 11.62
N PRO A 263 8.92 -28.99 11.54
CA PRO A 263 9.49 -29.76 12.64
C PRO A 263 9.73 -28.86 13.85
N LYS A 264 9.24 -29.26 15.02
CA LYS A 264 9.55 -28.60 16.29
C LYS A 264 9.81 -29.64 17.37
N LEU A 265 11.07 -29.75 17.77
CA LEU A 265 11.55 -30.76 18.71
C LEU A 265 11.06 -32.16 18.27
N GLN A 266 10.16 -32.78 19.04
CA GLN A 266 9.62 -34.12 18.81
C GLN A 266 8.20 -34.13 18.21
N ARG A 267 7.69 -32.98 17.73
CA ARG A 267 6.34 -32.87 17.14
C ARG A 267 6.37 -32.12 15.81
N LEU A 268 5.44 -32.48 14.93
CA LEU A 268 5.14 -31.74 13.71
C LEU A 268 4.06 -30.70 14.02
N GLU A 269 4.40 -29.42 13.90
CA GLU A 269 3.42 -28.33 13.94
C GLU A 269 2.86 -28.12 12.55
N ARG A 270 1.54 -28.02 12.46
CA ARG A 270 0.85 -27.75 11.20
C ARG A 270 0.31 -26.34 11.21
N HIS A 271 0.42 -25.67 10.07
CA HIS A 271 -0.05 -24.31 9.92
C HIS A 271 -0.96 -24.18 8.71
N LYS A 272 -2.09 -23.51 8.91
CA LYS A 272 -2.96 -23.02 7.86
C LYS A 272 -2.94 -21.51 7.87
N ILE A 273 -2.73 -20.91 6.71
CA ILE A 273 -2.64 -19.46 6.54
C ILE A 273 -3.84 -19.03 5.73
N ILE A 274 -4.59 -18.07 6.25
CA ILE A 274 -5.90 -17.69 5.73
C ILE A 274 -5.93 -16.18 5.61
N GLY A 275 -6.19 -15.69 4.40
CA GLY A 275 -6.68 -14.33 4.22
C GLY A 275 -8.17 -14.28 4.50
N VAL A 276 -8.63 -13.26 5.19
CA VAL A 276 -10.07 -13.02 5.42
C VAL A 276 -10.42 -11.66 4.82
N PRO A 277 -11.68 -11.42 4.43
CA PRO A 277 -12.08 -10.10 3.97
C PRO A 277 -11.91 -9.06 5.07
N PHE A 278 -12.03 -7.79 4.70
CA PHE A 278 -12.04 -6.71 5.67
C PHE A 278 -13.19 -6.89 6.67
N TYR A 279 -12.90 -6.60 7.93
CA TYR A 279 -13.94 -6.51 8.94
C TYR A 279 -14.55 -5.10 8.91
N THR A 280 -15.87 -5.03 8.78
CA THR A 280 -16.66 -3.81 8.96
C THR A 280 -17.66 -4.06 10.10
N ASN A 281 -18.00 -3.02 10.87
CA ASN A 281 -18.97 -3.16 11.96
C ASN A 281 -20.38 -3.52 11.43
N GLU A 282 -20.71 -3.11 10.21
CA GLU A 282 -22.01 -3.35 9.58
C GLU A 282 -22.19 -4.80 9.14
N ASP A 283 -21.11 -5.44 8.68
CA ASP A 283 -21.12 -6.83 8.21
C ASP A 283 -20.58 -7.81 9.28
N GLU A 284 -20.60 -7.39 10.55
CA GLU A 284 -20.04 -8.15 11.67
C GLU A 284 -20.59 -9.58 11.78
N ASN A 285 -21.89 -9.75 11.52
CA ASN A 285 -22.53 -11.07 11.59
C ASN A 285 -22.00 -12.00 10.51
N ASP A 286 -21.91 -11.53 9.25
CA ASP A 286 -21.34 -12.31 8.16
C ASP A 286 -19.88 -12.68 8.46
N PHE A 287 -19.12 -11.71 8.96
CA PHE A 287 -17.72 -11.91 9.31
C PHE A 287 -17.54 -13.01 10.36
N LYS A 288 -18.34 -12.94 11.42
CA LYS A 288 -18.36 -13.93 12.50
C LYS A 288 -18.71 -15.33 11.98
N GLU A 289 -19.74 -15.44 11.15
CA GLU A 289 -20.24 -16.74 10.70
C GLU A 289 -19.29 -17.43 9.73
N ASN A 290 -18.68 -16.67 8.83
CA ASN A 290 -17.87 -17.24 7.75
C ASN A 290 -16.39 -17.38 8.09
N TYR A 291 -15.84 -16.53 8.97
CA TYR A 291 -14.38 -16.44 9.16
C TYR A 291 -13.90 -16.73 10.59
N LEU A 292 -14.80 -16.74 11.58
CA LEU A 292 -14.45 -17.12 12.96
C LEU A 292 -14.90 -18.54 13.34
N LYS A 293 -15.64 -19.25 12.48
CA LYS A 293 -16.09 -20.64 12.72
C LYS A 293 -15.15 -21.73 12.15
N VAL A 294 -13.95 -21.37 11.69
CA VAL A 294 -12.93 -22.20 10.98
C VAL A 294 -12.66 -23.57 11.64
#